data_AF-A0A7J2Y6S1-F1
#
_entry.id   AF-A0A7J2Y6S1-F1
#
_cell.length_a   1.000
_cell.length_b   1.000
_cell.length_c   1.000
_cell.angle_alpha   90.00
_cell.angle_beta   90.00
_cell.angle_gamma   90.00
#
_symmetry.space_group_name_H-M   'P 1'
#
loop_
_entity.id
_entity.type
_entity.pdbx_description
1 polymer ?
#
loop_
_entity_poly.entity_id
_entity_poly.type
_entity_poly.pdbx_seq_one_letter_code
_entity_poly.pdbx_strand_id
1 'polypeptide(L)'
;MEGRVETGHLPPKREATLNPQRDGDGEDPSTHEHRSVPTDRRVWLERLPDQAATMRLHPYCVDCGAVRSRQAVRGRPIGFFERWLANLKGILEDHPKYARLVQVHGHLIQRDLASVPDFGDPYSMAFESQRILFLAAVQRVRRDLPIDFLEDAMPREPRRRHLAFIDVFPTAAPTRTKPGESLRLHSQASERLPLTH
;
A
#
# COMPACT_ATOMS: atom_id res chain seq x y z
N MET A 1 -68.32 -24.93 35.86
CA MET A 1 -67.34 -25.03 34.77
C MET A 1 -66.44 -23.82 34.87
N GLU A 2 -65.19 -24.08 35.22
CA GLU A 2 -64.17 -23.10 35.59
C GLU A 2 -63.70 -22.32 34.36
N GLY A 3 -63.81 -21.00 34.39
CA GLY A 3 -63.27 -20.10 33.37
C GLY A 3 -62.01 -19.43 33.88
N ARG A 4 -60.84 -19.96 33.51
CA ARG A 4 -59.53 -19.37 33.77
C ARG A 4 -59.06 -18.69 32.49
N VAL A 5 -59.05 -17.36 32.45
CA VAL A 5 -58.43 -16.58 31.37
C VAL A 5 -57.16 -15.97 31.94
N GLU A 6 -56.02 -16.56 31.59
CA GLU A 6 -54.69 -16.06 31.94
C GLU A 6 -54.36 -14.86 31.06
N THR A 7 -54.21 -13.69 31.68
CA THR A 7 -53.67 -12.48 31.03
C THR A 7 -52.16 -12.45 31.25
N GLY A 8 -51.40 -12.86 30.24
CA GLY A 8 -49.96 -12.70 30.19
C GLY A 8 -49.59 -11.22 30.04
N HIS A 9 -49.13 -10.62 31.14
CA HIS A 9 -48.62 -9.25 31.20
C HIS A 9 -47.21 -9.20 30.59
N LEU A 10 -47.07 -8.67 29.36
CA LEU A 10 -45.75 -8.34 28.82
C LEU A 10 -45.17 -7.13 29.58
N PRO A 11 -43.91 -7.16 30.05
CA PRO A 11 -43.27 -6.00 30.63
C PRO A 11 -42.96 -4.93 29.55
N PRO A 12 -42.98 -3.64 29.91
CA PRO A 12 -42.72 -2.55 28.98
C PRO A 12 -41.28 -2.59 28.44
N LYS A 13 -41.16 -2.31 27.14
CA LYS A 13 -39.89 -2.05 26.46
C LYS A 13 -39.16 -0.92 27.19
N ARG A 14 -37.98 -1.24 27.74
CA ARG A 14 -37.04 -0.22 28.23
C ARG A 14 -36.53 0.56 27.02
N GLU A 15 -37.09 1.74 26.80
CA GLU A 15 -36.48 2.77 25.96
C GLU A 15 -35.15 3.16 26.62
N ALA A 16 -34.05 2.78 25.97
CA ALA A 16 -32.72 3.19 26.36
C ALA A 16 -32.61 4.70 26.12
N THR A 17 -32.83 5.46 27.20
CA THR A 17 -32.57 6.90 27.24
C THR A 17 -31.06 7.09 27.11
N LEU A 18 -30.61 7.43 25.90
CA LEU A 18 -29.30 8.00 25.65
C LEU A 18 -29.20 9.29 26.48
N ASN A 19 -28.35 9.25 27.50
CA ASN A 19 -27.96 10.41 28.29
C ASN A 19 -26.70 11.01 27.64
N PRO A 20 -26.73 12.24 27.08
CA PRO A 20 -25.53 12.95 26.71
C PRO A 20 -25.27 14.07 27.73
N GLN A 21 -24.46 13.78 28.75
CA GLN A 21 -23.75 14.79 29.54
C GLN A 21 -22.27 14.37 29.46
N ARG A 22 -21.45 14.92 28.55
CA ARG A 22 -20.77 16.24 28.62
C ARG A 22 -20.18 16.52 30.00
N ASP A 23 -18.87 16.29 30.10
CA ASP A 23 -17.84 17.31 30.37
C ASP A 23 -16.68 16.66 31.13
N GLY A 24 -15.45 16.82 30.63
CA GLY A 24 -14.25 16.32 31.31
C GLY A 24 -13.11 16.02 30.35
N ASP A 25 -12.32 17.06 30.08
CA ASP A 25 -10.87 16.99 29.87
C ASP A 25 -10.39 16.46 28.52
N GLY A 26 -10.41 17.37 27.55
CA GLY A 26 -9.52 17.34 26.39
C GLY A 26 -8.07 17.52 26.84
N GLU A 27 -7.50 16.48 27.42
CA GLU A 27 -6.07 16.33 27.60
C GLU A 27 -5.52 15.71 26.32
N ASP A 28 -4.70 16.46 25.58
CA ASP A 28 -3.96 15.94 24.43
C ASP A 28 -3.32 14.59 24.84
N PRO A 29 -3.62 13.46 24.17
CA PRO A 29 -3.03 12.17 24.53
C PRO A 29 -1.51 12.10 24.23
N SER A 30 -0.88 13.24 23.95
CA SER A 30 0.42 13.40 23.30
C SER A 30 1.56 13.92 24.19
N THR A 31 1.35 14.15 25.49
CA THR A 31 2.44 14.60 26.39
C THR A 31 2.99 13.50 27.29
N HIS A 32 3.20 12.29 26.75
CA HIS A 32 4.01 11.27 27.42
C HIS A 32 5.04 10.67 26.47
N GLU A 33 6.14 10.18 27.03
CA GLU A 33 7.18 9.48 26.26
C GLU A 33 6.74 8.04 26.01
N HIS A 34 6.60 7.65 24.74
CA HIS A 34 6.10 6.32 24.39
C HIS A 34 7.08 5.19 24.75
N ARG A 35 6.80 4.47 25.84
CA ARG A 35 7.55 3.27 26.23
C ARG A 35 6.94 1.99 25.66
N SER A 36 7.69 1.29 24.83
CA SER A 36 7.23 0.03 24.20
C SER A 36 7.27 -1.17 25.15
N VAL A 37 6.25 -2.02 25.08
CA VAL A 37 6.15 -3.28 25.84
C VAL A 37 7.22 -4.31 25.42
N PRO A 38 7.72 -5.16 26.35
CA PRO A 38 8.64 -6.27 26.05
C PRO A 38 8.03 -7.33 25.11
N THR A 39 8.87 -8.19 24.53
CA THR A 39 8.48 -9.10 23.42
C THR A 39 7.36 -10.09 23.77
N ASP A 40 7.26 -10.48 25.03
CA ASP A 40 6.28 -11.42 25.61
C ASP A 40 4.85 -10.84 25.71
N ARG A 41 4.70 -9.52 25.71
CA ARG A 41 3.42 -8.83 25.90
C ARG A 41 2.90 -8.13 24.65
N ARG A 42 3.49 -8.40 23.48
CA ARG A 42 3.09 -7.77 22.22
C ARG A 42 1.72 -8.26 21.76
N VAL A 43 1.01 -7.42 21.01
CA VAL A 43 -0.32 -7.76 20.47
C VAL A 43 -0.21 -8.28 19.05
N TRP A 44 -1.04 -9.26 18.70
CA TRP A 44 -1.16 -9.71 17.32
C TRP A 44 -2.08 -8.76 16.55
N LEU A 45 -1.54 -8.12 15.52
CA LEU A 45 -2.29 -7.24 14.64
C LEU A 45 -1.90 -7.50 13.18
N GLU A 46 -2.80 -7.17 12.28
CA GLU A 46 -2.54 -7.27 10.85
C GLU A 46 -1.46 -6.27 10.44
N ARG A 47 -0.46 -6.74 9.69
CA ARG A 47 0.59 -5.86 9.17
C ARG A 47 0.06 -4.96 8.06
N LEU A 48 -0.88 -5.46 7.27
CA LEU A 48 -1.60 -4.72 6.24
C LEU A 48 -3.09 -4.68 6.64
N PRO A 49 -3.76 -3.53 6.54
CA PRO A 49 -5.17 -3.44 6.87
C PRO A 49 -5.99 -4.39 5.98
N ASP A 50 -6.98 -5.04 6.58
CA ASP A 50 -7.92 -5.98 5.96
C ASP A 50 -7.26 -7.24 5.37
N GLN A 51 -6.13 -7.66 5.95
CA GLN A 51 -5.40 -8.85 5.53
C GLN A 51 -5.00 -9.70 6.74
N ALA A 52 -5.95 -10.50 7.23
CA ALA A 52 -5.75 -11.47 8.31
C ALA A 52 -4.57 -12.45 8.08
N ALA A 53 -4.17 -12.69 6.83
CA ALA A 53 -2.99 -13.49 6.50
C ALA A 53 -1.65 -12.80 6.82
N THR A 54 -1.67 -11.56 7.33
CA THR A 54 -0.48 -10.73 7.59
C THR A 54 -0.25 -10.44 9.06
N MET A 55 -0.81 -11.25 9.96
CA MET A 55 -0.68 -11.09 11.42
C MET A 55 0.79 -11.10 11.88
N ARG A 56 1.16 -10.11 12.69
CA ARG A 56 2.48 -10.02 13.36
C ARG A 56 2.32 -9.53 14.80
N LEU A 57 3.37 -9.71 15.61
CA LEU A 57 3.45 -9.14 16.95
C LEU A 57 3.90 -7.67 16.89
N HIS A 58 3.00 -6.77 17.29
CA HIS A 58 3.25 -5.34 17.35
C HIS A 58 3.50 -4.89 18.81
N PRO A 59 4.57 -4.11 19.05
CA PRO A 59 4.73 -3.43 20.33
C PRO A 59 3.72 -2.28 20.44
N TYR A 60 3.17 -2.09 21.63
CA TYR A 60 2.34 -0.93 21.97
C TYR A 60 2.98 -0.16 23.14
N CYS A 61 2.55 1.09 23.30
CA CYS A 61 2.91 1.94 24.43
C CYS A 61 2.14 1.51 25.68
N VAL A 62 2.84 1.25 26.78
CA VAL A 62 2.20 0.83 28.04
C VAL A 62 1.28 1.90 28.65
N ASP A 63 1.53 3.17 28.34
CA ASP A 63 0.85 4.30 28.98
C ASP A 63 -0.43 4.70 28.24
N CYS A 64 -0.41 4.76 26.90
CA CYS A 64 -1.57 5.14 26.08
C CYS A 64 -2.15 4.02 25.21
N GLY A 65 -1.53 2.83 25.19
CA GLY A 65 -1.96 1.73 24.33
C GLY A 65 -1.65 1.92 22.84
N ALA A 66 -1.00 3.02 22.42
CA ALA A 66 -0.70 3.27 21.01
C ALA A 66 0.21 2.19 20.44
N VAL A 67 -0.25 1.52 19.39
CA VAL A 67 0.49 0.47 18.70
C VAL A 67 1.54 1.11 17.79
N ARG A 68 2.81 0.79 18.00
CA ARG A 68 3.90 1.29 17.16
C ARG A 68 3.90 0.50 15.84
N SER A 69 3.44 1.10 14.75
CA SER A 69 3.57 0.50 13.42
C SER A 69 5.07 0.44 13.08
N ARG A 70 5.58 -0.78 12.89
CA ARG A 70 7.04 -1.00 12.90
C ARG A 70 7.74 -0.71 11.57
N GLN A 71 7.00 -0.34 10.51
CA GLN A 71 7.60 -0.01 9.23
C GLN A 71 6.79 1.11 8.58
N ALA A 72 7.35 2.32 8.57
CA ALA A 72 6.96 3.32 7.60
C ALA A 72 7.04 2.68 6.21
N VAL A 73 5.95 2.75 5.45
CA VAL A 73 5.96 2.29 4.07
C VAL A 73 7.06 3.06 3.36
N ARG A 74 8.05 2.34 2.79
CA ARG A 74 9.16 2.96 2.06
C ARG A 74 8.63 3.92 1.01
N GLY A 75 9.37 4.97 0.70
CA GLY A 75 9.03 5.88 -0.38
C GLY A 75 8.82 5.16 -1.72
N ARG A 76 8.21 5.85 -2.66
CA ARG A 76 8.01 5.43 -4.04
C ARG A 76 8.89 6.29 -4.95
N PRO A 77 9.35 5.74 -6.09
CA PRO A 77 10.08 6.54 -7.07
C PRO A 77 9.18 7.59 -7.69
N ILE A 78 9.76 8.65 -8.26
CA ILE A 78 9.01 9.77 -8.85
C ILE A 78 8.00 9.31 -9.91
N GLY A 79 8.32 8.26 -10.69
CA GLY A 79 7.41 7.69 -11.68
C GLY A 79 6.09 7.12 -11.11
N PHE A 80 6.03 6.81 -9.81
CA PHE A 80 4.77 6.47 -9.15
C PHE A 80 3.83 7.68 -9.11
N PHE A 81 4.36 8.85 -8.75
CA PHE A 81 3.60 10.11 -8.65
C PHE A 81 3.23 10.66 -10.04
N GLU A 82 4.07 10.46 -11.05
CA GLU A 82 3.73 10.75 -12.44
C GLU A 82 2.54 9.90 -12.92
N ARG A 83 2.51 8.62 -12.54
CA ARG A 83 1.36 7.75 -12.84
C ARG A 83 0.10 8.19 -12.09
N TRP A 84 0.23 8.62 -10.84
CA TRP A 84 -0.88 9.20 -10.09
C TRP A 84 -1.45 10.43 -10.79
N LEU A 85 -0.57 11.33 -11.26
CA LEU A 85 -0.98 12.51 -12.02
C LEU A 85 -1.66 12.15 -13.34
N ALA A 86 -1.16 11.12 -14.04
CA ALA A 86 -1.78 10.61 -15.27
C ALA A 86 -3.18 10.01 -15.01
N ASN A 87 -3.35 9.25 -13.93
CA ASN A 87 -4.65 8.74 -13.51
C ASN A 87 -5.62 9.87 -13.18
N LEU A 88 -5.17 10.85 -12.40
CA LEU A 88 -5.97 12.03 -12.05
C LEU A 88 -6.43 12.78 -13.31
N LYS A 89 -5.53 12.95 -14.28
CA LYS A 89 -5.86 13.54 -15.58
C LYS A 89 -6.97 12.75 -16.28
N GLY A 90 -6.86 11.42 -16.35
CA GLY A 90 -7.87 10.56 -16.96
C GLY A 90 -9.24 10.68 -16.27
N ILE A 91 -9.27 10.66 -14.93
CA ILE A 91 -10.53 10.81 -14.17
C ILE A 91 -11.17 12.19 -14.43
N LEU A 92 -10.35 13.25 -14.53
CA LEU A 92 -10.83 14.62 -14.77
C LEU A 92 -11.25 14.88 -16.22
N GLU A 93 -10.84 14.08 -17.20
CA GLU A 93 -11.23 14.27 -18.60
C GLU A 93 -12.73 14.05 -18.81
N ASP A 94 -13.29 13.08 -18.08
CA ASP A 94 -14.70 12.65 -18.14
C ASP A 94 -15.54 13.16 -16.95
N HIS A 95 -14.97 13.94 -16.02
CA HIS A 95 -15.67 14.36 -14.82
C HIS A 95 -16.67 15.50 -15.10
N PRO A 96 -17.96 15.39 -14.71
CA PRO A 96 -18.98 16.38 -15.04
C PRO A 96 -18.86 17.69 -14.25
N LYS A 97 -18.20 17.67 -13.09
CA LYS A 97 -18.14 18.82 -12.15
C LYS A 97 -16.80 19.55 -12.15
N TYR A 98 -15.70 18.87 -12.48
CA TYR A 98 -14.35 19.40 -12.27
C TYR A 98 -13.69 19.65 -13.62
N ALA A 99 -12.98 20.77 -13.72
CA ALA A 99 -12.26 21.11 -14.94
C ALA A 99 -11.11 20.13 -15.21
N ARG A 100 -10.82 19.92 -16.50
CA ARG A 100 -9.72 19.07 -16.95
C ARG A 100 -8.37 19.55 -16.44
N LEU A 101 -7.43 18.62 -16.29
CA LEU A 101 -6.06 18.95 -15.92
C LEU A 101 -5.28 19.42 -17.16
N VAL A 102 -5.11 20.74 -17.29
CA VAL A 102 -4.33 21.36 -18.37
C VAL A 102 -2.83 21.01 -18.24
N GLN A 103 -2.10 20.94 -19.35
CA GLN A 103 -0.67 20.62 -19.40
C GLN A 103 0.17 21.50 -18.45
N VAL A 104 -0.13 22.80 -18.36
CA VAL A 104 0.56 23.74 -17.47
C VAL A 104 0.44 23.31 -15.99
N HIS A 105 -0.72 22.80 -15.58
CA HIS A 105 -0.91 22.32 -14.21
C HIS A 105 0.01 21.14 -13.89
N GLY A 106 0.12 20.19 -14.82
CA GLY A 106 1.02 19.04 -14.65
C GLY A 106 2.47 19.46 -14.51
N HIS A 107 2.92 20.41 -15.34
CA HIS A 107 4.27 20.95 -15.26
C HIS A 107 4.56 21.66 -13.93
N LEU A 108 3.62 22.48 -13.44
CA LEU A 108 3.78 23.16 -12.15
C LEU A 108 3.88 22.17 -10.99
N ILE A 109 3.05 21.12 -10.98
CA ILE A 109 3.10 20.06 -9.97
C ILE A 109 4.43 19.33 -10.01
N GLN A 110 4.89 18.90 -11.19
CA GLN A 110 6.17 18.21 -11.35
C GLN A 110 7.35 19.07 -10.89
N ARG A 111 7.34 20.36 -11.22
CA ARG A 111 8.36 21.32 -10.79
C ARG A 111 8.38 21.47 -9.26
N ASP A 112 7.21 21.56 -8.64
CA ASP A 112 7.09 21.64 -7.17
C ASP A 112 7.65 20.37 -6.50
N LEU A 113 7.38 19.17 -7.05
CA LEU A 113 7.95 17.92 -6.52
C LEU A 113 9.46 17.85 -6.71
N ALA A 114 9.98 18.28 -7.86
CA ALA A 114 11.42 18.31 -8.14
C ALA A 114 12.19 19.30 -7.26
N SER A 115 11.50 20.30 -6.71
CA SER A 115 12.10 21.25 -5.75
C SER A 115 12.36 20.65 -4.36
N VAL A 116 11.73 19.51 -4.06
CA VAL A 116 11.92 18.80 -2.79
C VAL A 116 13.15 17.88 -2.91
N PRO A 117 14.17 18.06 -2.04
CA PRO A 117 15.35 17.20 -2.04
C PRO A 117 14.98 15.73 -1.88
N ASP A 118 15.57 14.88 -2.72
CA ASP A 118 15.46 13.42 -2.67
C ASP A 118 14.01 12.87 -2.68
N PHE A 119 13.04 13.65 -3.18
CA PHE A 119 11.64 13.22 -3.23
C PHE A 119 11.44 11.91 -3.98
N GLY A 120 12.22 11.68 -5.04
CA GLY A 120 12.15 10.46 -5.85
C GLY A 120 12.90 9.26 -5.29
N ASP A 121 13.62 9.39 -4.17
CA ASP A 121 14.41 8.31 -3.58
C ASP A 121 13.59 7.51 -2.53
N PRO A 122 13.31 6.21 -2.76
CA PRO A 122 12.61 5.35 -1.81
C PRO A 122 13.24 5.22 -0.42
N TYR A 123 14.52 5.57 -0.27
CA TYR A 123 15.26 5.46 0.99
C TYR A 123 15.35 6.78 1.77
N SER A 124 15.15 7.91 1.09
CA SER A 124 15.28 9.24 1.70
C SER A 124 14.00 9.71 2.41
N MET A 125 12.84 9.16 2.05
CA MET A 125 11.56 9.61 2.60
C MET A 125 10.55 8.47 2.75
N ALA A 126 9.71 8.53 3.78
CA ALA A 126 8.55 7.65 3.93
C ALA A 126 7.48 7.97 2.87
N PHE A 127 6.75 6.96 2.41
CA PHE A 127 5.67 7.15 1.43
C PHE A 127 4.60 8.12 1.92
N GLU A 128 4.26 8.08 3.22
CA GLU A 128 3.24 8.98 3.77
C GLU A 128 3.66 10.45 3.66
N SER A 129 4.93 10.75 3.92
CA SER A 129 5.47 12.10 3.73
C SER A 129 5.43 12.51 2.25
N GLN A 130 5.82 11.62 1.33
CA GLN A 130 5.76 11.91 -0.11
C GLN A 130 4.30 12.13 -0.58
N ARG A 131 3.35 11.34 -0.06
CA ARG A 131 1.92 11.44 -0.31
C ARG A 131 1.38 12.80 0.11
N ILE A 132 1.68 13.24 1.33
CA ILE A 132 1.28 14.56 1.84
C ILE A 132 1.84 15.67 0.96
N LEU A 133 3.13 15.60 0.60
CA LEU A 133 3.78 16.59 -0.26
C LEU A 133 3.17 16.62 -1.66
N PHE A 134 2.82 15.46 -2.22
CA PHE A 134 2.13 15.36 -3.50
C PHE A 134 0.75 16.01 -3.47
N LEU A 135 -0.07 15.67 -2.47
CA LEU A 135 -1.40 16.26 -2.30
C LEU A 135 -1.31 17.78 -2.14
N ALA A 136 -0.34 18.27 -1.36
CA ALA A 136 -0.09 19.69 -1.20
C ALA A 136 0.31 20.37 -2.53
N ALA A 137 1.17 19.75 -3.34
CA ALA A 137 1.57 20.27 -4.64
C ALA A 137 0.38 20.36 -5.61
N VAL A 138 -0.47 19.33 -5.66
CA VAL A 138 -1.69 19.34 -6.47
C VAL A 138 -2.65 20.43 -6.00
N GLN A 139 -2.89 20.55 -4.69
CA GLN A 139 -3.79 21.54 -4.14
C GLN A 139 -3.34 22.99 -4.36
N ARG A 140 -2.04 23.27 -4.42
CA ARG A 140 -1.54 24.61 -4.77
C ARG A 140 -2.04 25.05 -6.14
N VAL A 141 -2.10 24.13 -7.09
CA VAL A 141 -2.51 24.38 -8.48
C VAL A 141 -4.03 24.23 -8.66
N ARG A 142 -4.65 23.26 -7.98
CA ARG A 142 -6.07 22.90 -8.08
C ARG A 142 -6.73 22.82 -6.70
N ARG A 143 -7.02 23.99 -6.13
CA ARG A 143 -7.69 24.14 -4.82
C ARG A 143 -9.14 23.67 -4.81
N ASP A 144 -9.74 23.56 -5.99
CA ASP A 144 -11.12 23.12 -6.19
C ASP A 144 -11.30 21.61 -5.98
N LEU A 145 -10.23 20.82 -5.97
CA LEU A 145 -10.28 19.38 -5.82
C LEU A 145 -10.18 18.96 -4.34
N PRO A 146 -11.16 18.22 -3.79
CA PRO A 146 -11.09 17.72 -2.42
C PRO A 146 -10.03 16.62 -2.29
N ILE A 147 -9.44 16.48 -1.10
CA ILE A 147 -8.36 15.51 -0.83
C ILE A 147 -8.82 14.08 -1.16
N ASP A 148 -10.00 13.69 -0.69
CA ASP A 148 -10.55 12.34 -0.89
C ASP A 148 -10.59 11.96 -2.38
N PHE A 149 -10.96 12.92 -3.24
CA PHE A 149 -10.98 12.72 -4.69
C PHE A 149 -9.57 12.55 -5.29
N LEU A 150 -8.58 13.26 -4.76
CA LEU A 150 -7.18 13.08 -5.19
C LEU A 150 -6.66 11.69 -4.78
N GLU A 151 -7.05 11.22 -3.61
CA GLU A 151 -6.70 9.90 -3.10
C GLU A 151 -7.32 8.76 -3.90
N ASP A 152 -8.56 8.92 -4.36
CA ASP A 152 -9.22 7.96 -5.24
C ASP A 152 -8.47 7.75 -6.58
N ALA A 153 -7.73 8.77 -7.03
CA ALA A 153 -6.92 8.70 -8.24
C ALA A 153 -5.58 7.95 -8.04
N MET A 154 -5.25 7.57 -6.81
CA MET A 154 -3.98 6.92 -6.49
C MET A 154 -3.81 5.61 -7.27
N PRO A 155 -2.65 5.35 -7.89
CA PRO A 155 -2.40 4.11 -8.58
C PRO A 155 -2.56 2.93 -7.62
N ARG A 156 -3.52 2.05 -7.91
CA ARG A 156 -3.64 0.78 -7.20
C ARG A 156 -2.39 -0.05 -7.49
N GLU A 157 -1.69 -0.48 -6.45
CA GLU A 157 -0.55 -1.36 -6.64
C GLU A 157 -1.04 -2.64 -7.32
N PRO A 158 -0.47 -3.00 -8.49
CA PRO A 158 -0.80 -4.27 -9.09
C PRO A 158 -0.43 -5.33 -8.07
N ARG A 159 -1.41 -6.14 -7.64
CA ARG A 159 -1.14 -7.34 -6.83
C ARG A 159 -0.07 -8.11 -7.59
N ARG A 160 1.18 -8.03 -7.15
CA ARG A 160 2.22 -8.93 -7.65
C ARG A 160 1.68 -10.29 -7.28
N ARG A 161 1.16 -11.03 -8.28
CA ARG A 161 0.92 -12.46 -8.10
C ARG A 161 2.24 -12.97 -7.59
N HIS A 162 2.27 -13.42 -6.33
CA HIS A 162 3.42 -14.08 -5.78
C HIS A 162 3.67 -15.21 -6.77
N LEU A 163 4.68 -15.07 -7.63
CA LEU A 163 5.12 -16.18 -8.45
C LEU A 163 5.46 -17.23 -7.41
N ALA A 164 4.64 -18.29 -7.36
CA ALA A 164 4.97 -19.46 -6.58
C ALA A 164 6.43 -19.75 -6.95
N PHE A 165 7.28 -19.70 -5.93
CA PHE A 165 8.71 -19.93 -6.05
C PHE A 165 8.87 -21.14 -6.97
N ILE A 166 9.37 -20.92 -8.19
CA ILE A 166 9.65 -22.02 -9.09
C ILE A 166 10.77 -22.76 -8.38
N ASP A 167 10.46 -23.94 -7.85
CA ASP A 167 11.47 -24.89 -7.37
C ASP A 167 12.30 -25.30 -8.59
N VAL A 168 13.30 -24.48 -8.93
CA VAL A 168 14.37 -24.82 -9.85
C VAL A 168 15.38 -25.65 -9.06
N PHE A 169 14.97 -26.83 -8.62
CA PHE A 169 15.91 -27.92 -8.43
C PHE A 169 15.75 -28.84 -9.63
N PRO A 170 16.67 -28.79 -10.61
CA PRO A 170 16.72 -29.84 -11.61
C PRO A 170 17.07 -31.13 -10.86
N THR A 171 16.09 -31.99 -10.66
CA THR A 171 16.35 -33.39 -10.30
C THR A 171 17.15 -33.97 -11.45
N ALA A 172 18.47 -34.01 -11.29
CA ALA A 172 19.37 -34.70 -12.19
C ALA A 172 18.94 -36.16 -12.23
N ALA A 173 18.24 -36.55 -13.30
CA ALA A 173 18.03 -37.94 -13.61
C ALA A 173 19.40 -38.58 -13.86
N PRO A 174 19.74 -39.71 -13.22
CA PRO A 174 21.00 -40.38 -13.50
C PRO A 174 20.94 -40.92 -14.94
N THR A 175 21.68 -40.28 -15.84
CA THR A 175 21.94 -40.83 -17.17
C THR A 175 22.72 -42.13 -17.01
N ARG A 176 22.04 -43.24 -17.25
CA ARG A 176 22.60 -44.58 -17.32
C ARG A 176 23.59 -44.61 -18.49
N THR A 177 24.88 -44.58 -18.17
CA THR A 177 25.99 -44.74 -19.10
C THR A 177 25.87 -46.08 -19.81
N LYS A 178 25.71 -46.07 -21.14
CA LYS A 178 26.03 -47.22 -21.97
C LYS A 178 27.50 -47.08 -22.42
N PRO A 179 28.35 -48.09 -22.21
CA PRO A 179 29.73 -48.05 -22.67
C PRO A 179 29.78 -48.42 -24.15
N GLY A 180 30.57 -47.67 -24.92
CA GLY A 180 31.04 -48.09 -26.23
C GLY A 180 30.30 -47.47 -27.41
N GLU A 181 30.77 -46.30 -27.85
CA GLU A 181 31.10 -46.12 -29.27
C GLU A 181 32.09 -44.96 -29.40
N SER A 182 33.32 -45.34 -29.73
CA SER A 182 34.43 -44.44 -30.00
C SER A 182 34.67 -44.44 -31.50
N LEU A 183 35.17 -43.31 -32.02
CA LEU A 183 35.65 -43.03 -33.38
C LEU A 183 34.64 -42.69 -34.48
N ARG A 184 34.70 -41.43 -34.94
CA ARG A 184 35.34 -40.99 -36.20
C ARG A 184 35.08 -39.48 -36.36
N LEU A 185 36.07 -38.60 -36.17
CA LEU A 185 36.95 -38.05 -37.23
C LEU A 185 36.21 -37.79 -38.56
N HIS A 186 35.96 -36.51 -38.87
CA HIS A 186 36.31 -35.80 -40.12
C HIS A 186 35.87 -34.33 -39.95
N SER A 187 36.78 -33.37 -39.92
CA SER A 187 37.56 -32.81 -41.05
C SER A 187 36.80 -31.68 -41.77
N GLN A 188 37.42 -30.48 -41.72
CA GLN A 188 37.33 -29.36 -42.67
C GLN A 188 36.09 -28.43 -42.65
N ALA A 189 36.36 -27.18 -42.26
CA ALA A 189 35.78 -26.01 -42.91
C ALA A 189 36.81 -24.85 -42.84
N SER A 190 37.74 -24.88 -43.79
CA SER A 190 38.64 -23.77 -44.13
C SER A 190 37.95 -22.92 -45.20
N GLU A 191 38.02 -21.60 -45.01
CA GLU A 191 37.98 -20.54 -46.03
C GLU A 191 36.71 -20.35 -46.89
N ARG A 192 36.16 -19.12 -46.83
CA ARG A 192 36.36 -18.07 -47.87
C ARG A 192 35.39 -16.90 -47.64
N LEU A 193 35.95 -15.76 -47.22
CA LEU A 193 35.50 -14.43 -47.64
C LEU A 193 36.25 -14.10 -48.95
N PRO A 194 35.69 -13.26 -49.83
CA PRO A 194 36.12 -11.86 -49.78
C PRO A 194 35.03 -10.83 -50.04
N LEU A 195 35.34 -9.63 -49.55
CA LEU A 195 34.74 -8.34 -49.86
C LEU A 195 34.82 -8.03 -51.35
N THR A 196 33.81 -7.32 -51.86
CA THR A 196 33.94 -6.46 -53.04
C THR A 196 33.39 -5.07 -52.71
N HIS A 197 34.15 -4.09 -53.18
CA HIS A 197 34.05 -2.63 -53.03
C HIS A 197 32.70 -2.03 -53.45
#